data_AF-A0A2D7NB69-F1
#
_entry.id   AF-A0A2D7NB69-F1
#
_cell.length_a   1.000
_cell.length_b   1.000
_cell.length_c   1.000
_cell.angle_alpha   90.00
_cell.angle_beta   90.00
_cell.angle_gamma   90.00
#
_symmetry.space_group_name_H-M   'P 1'
#
loop_
_entity.id
_entity.type
_entity.pdbx_description
1 polymer ?
#
loop_
_entity_poly.entity_id
_entity_poly.type
_entity_poly.pdbx_seq_one_letter_code
_entity_poly.pdbx_strand_id
1 'polypeptide(L)'
;MNEYHILNINDRNELLIEEIKCLQFKIDELKKKLNYQKIELNNILKLENTCNEIIDELKKKMEIITEEIDRINNLLMKLKQSGTVYIYWDIENMPIKRSKDAKKIVSNIYSEVKKKYVNNKIVINCYFEKNSISQENMIKLNDCGCQLNYVPNPSKKKERADMVIIRDFFDIESPDIVGLISSDGDFVPYLKKLKDRGIDVFAITNNIRYGEFISDIIKWSSINS
;
A
#
# COMPACT_ATOMS: atom_id res chain seq x y z
N MET A 1 10.59 1.10 99.09
CA MET A 1 11.94 0.53 98.91
C MET A 1 12.19 0.45 97.41
N ASN A 2 13.00 1.36 96.86
CA ASN A 2 13.43 1.31 95.46
C ASN A 2 14.94 1.11 95.47
N GLU A 3 15.38 -0.12 95.25
CA GLU A 3 16.78 -0.47 95.05
C GLU A 3 17.23 -0.01 93.66
N TYR A 4 17.98 1.09 93.61
CA TYR A 4 18.78 1.42 92.43
C TYR A 4 20.16 0.78 92.61
N HIS A 5 20.37 -0.35 91.92
CA HIS A 5 21.70 -0.93 91.76
C HIS A 5 22.58 0.01 90.93
N ILE A 6 23.61 0.58 91.56
CA ILE A 6 24.69 1.30 90.87
C ILE A 6 25.65 0.24 90.34
N LEU A 7 25.62 -0.01 89.02
CA LEU A 7 26.59 -0.86 88.33
C LEU A 7 28.02 -0.29 88.47
N ASN A 8 29.00 -1.16 88.72
CA ASN A 8 30.40 -0.80 88.85
C ASN A 8 30.95 -0.31 87.50
N ILE A 9 31.92 0.61 87.50
CA ILE A 9 32.50 1.19 86.27
C ILE A 9 33.09 0.12 85.35
N ASN A 10 33.62 -0.95 85.92
CA ASN A 10 34.14 -2.10 85.17
C ASN A 10 33.03 -2.83 84.39
N ASP A 11 31.85 -3.04 84.98
CA ASP A 11 30.73 -3.73 84.33
C ASP A 11 30.20 -2.93 83.13
N ARG A 12 30.19 -1.59 83.23
CA ARG A 12 29.82 -0.70 82.11
C ARG A 12 30.82 -0.75 80.96
N ASN A 13 32.12 -0.79 81.27
CA ASN A 13 33.17 -0.88 80.25
C ASN A 13 33.10 -2.23 79.51
N GLU A 14 32.80 -3.31 80.23
CA GLU A 14 32.65 -4.63 79.65
C GLU A 14 31.46 -4.70 78.68
N LEU A 15 30.31 -4.13 79.07
CA LEU A 15 29.12 -3.98 78.21
C LEU A 15 29.43 -3.17 76.93
N LEU A 16 30.15 -2.06 77.05
CA LEU A 16 30.57 -1.22 75.91
C LEU A 16 31.50 -1.97 74.95
N ILE A 17 32.43 -2.77 75.47
CA ILE A 17 33.33 -3.60 74.65
C ILE A 17 32.52 -4.63 73.86
N GLU A 18 31.50 -5.23 74.48
CA GLU A 18 30.65 -6.23 73.85
C GLU A 18 29.74 -5.61 72.77
N GLU A 19 29.20 -4.41 73.00
CA GLU A 19 28.49 -3.63 71.99
C GLU A 19 29.39 -3.27 70.80
N ILE A 20 30.63 -2.82 71.05
CA ILE A 20 31.60 -2.52 70.00
C ILE A 20 31.89 -3.75 69.14
N LYS A 21 32.09 -4.92 69.76
CA LYS A 21 32.31 -6.19 69.03
C LYS A 21 31.09 -6.56 68.18
N CYS A 22 29.88 -6.40 68.72
CA CYS A 22 28.64 -6.65 67.99
C CYS A 22 28.48 -5.71 66.78
N LEU A 23 28.81 -4.43 66.94
CA LEU A 23 28.79 -3.45 65.85
C LEU A 23 29.86 -3.75 64.78
N GLN A 24 31.08 -4.13 65.19
CA GLN A 24 32.14 -4.55 64.26
C GLN A 24 31.71 -5.74 63.41
N PHE A 25 31.08 -6.75 64.04
CA PHE A 25 30.55 -7.91 63.32
C PHE A 25 29.50 -7.50 62.27
N LYS A 26 28.54 -6.63 62.65
CA LYS A 26 27.54 -6.10 61.71
C LYS A 26 28.16 -5.31 60.56
N ILE A 27 29.17 -4.49 60.84
CA ILE A 27 29.90 -3.73 59.81
C ILE A 27 30.55 -4.68 58.81
N ASP A 28 31.19 -5.75 59.28
CA ASP A 28 31.85 -6.71 58.39
C ASP A 28 30.86 -7.53 57.57
N GLU A 29 29.69 -7.86 58.12
CA GLU A 29 28.60 -8.48 57.36
C GLU A 29 28.07 -7.55 56.25
N LEU A 30 27.88 -6.27 56.57
CA LEU A 30 27.45 -5.26 55.59
C LEU A 30 28.49 -5.04 54.49
N LYS A 31 29.78 -5.02 54.81
CA LYS A 31 30.86 -4.93 53.81
C LYS A 31 30.83 -6.11 52.84
N LYS A 32 30.59 -7.34 53.33
CA LYS A 32 30.47 -8.53 52.49
C LYS A 32 29.27 -8.42 51.54
N LYS A 33 28.10 -7.99 52.04
CA LYS A 33 26.90 -7.76 51.22
C LYS A 33 27.14 -6.70 50.15
N LEU A 34 27.78 -5.59 50.51
CA LEU A 34 28.13 -4.51 49.57
C LEU A 34 29.07 -5.01 48.47
N ASN A 35 30.05 -5.85 48.80
CA ASN A 35 30.96 -6.39 47.81
C ASN A 35 30.25 -7.33 46.83
N TYR A 36 29.33 -8.17 47.32
CA TYR A 36 28.50 -9.03 46.47
C TYR A 36 27.65 -8.20 45.49
N GLN A 37 26.97 -7.16 45.99
CA GLN A 37 26.16 -6.25 45.16
C GLN A 37 27.00 -5.54 44.09
N LYS A 38 28.24 -5.15 44.39
CA LYS A 38 29.14 -4.54 43.39
C LYS A 38 29.49 -5.50 42.26
N ILE A 39 29.74 -6.79 42.58
CA ILE A 39 30.03 -7.81 41.57
C ILE A 39 28.81 -8.03 40.67
N GLU A 40 27.63 -8.13 41.27
CA GLU A 40 26.38 -8.30 40.53
C GLU A 40 26.10 -7.12 39.58
N LEU A 41 26.28 -5.88 40.06
CA LEU A 41 26.12 -4.68 39.24
C LEU A 41 27.10 -4.64 38.05
N ASN A 42 28.35 -5.06 38.25
CA ASN A 42 29.34 -5.13 37.17
C ASN A 42 28.95 -6.17 36.10
N ASN A 43 28.37 -7.29 36.51
CA ASN A 43 27.87 -8.31 35.57
C ASN A 43 26.68 -7.79 34.76
N ILE A 44 25.75 -7.07 35.39
CA ILE A 44 24.61 -6.43 34.71
C ILE A 44 25.11 -5.41 33.68
N LEU A 45 26.06 -4.54 34.06
CA LEU A 45 26.62 -3.55 33.15
C LEU A 45 27.32 -4.20 31.94
N LYS A 46 28.02 -5.31 32.16
CA LYS A 46 28.66 -6.07 31.08
C LYS A 46 27.63 -6.70 30.12
N LEU A 47 26.52 -7.19 30.65
CA LEU A 47 25.42 -7.71 29.85
C LEU A 47 24.76 -6.59 29.05
N GLU A 48 24.51 -5.44 29.66
CA GLU A 48 23.92 -4.27 28.99
C GLU A 48 24.80 -3.80 27.82
N ASN A 49 26.11 -3.72 28.00
CA ASN A 49 27.04 -3.38 26.92
C ASN A 49 26.99 -4.40 25.77
N THR A 50 27.01 -5.70 26.08
CA THR A 50 26.88 -6.76 25.06
C THR A 50 25.54 -6.64 24.30
N CYS A 51 24.45 -6.37 25.01
CA CYS A 51 23.14 -6.18 24.38
C CYS A 51 23.13 -4.97 23.45
N ASN A 52 23.76 -3.86 23.84
CA ASN A 52 23.86 -2.66 23.00
C ASN A 52 24.67 -2.93 21.72
N GLU A 53 25.78 -3.67 21.81
CA GLU A 53 26.56 -4.07 20.64
C GLU A 53 25.73 -4.92 19.66
N ILE A 54 24.96 -5.89 20.17
CA ILE A 54 24.06 -6.71 19.35
C ILE A 54 22.98 -5.87 18.68
N ILE A 55 22.37 -4.93 19.41
CA ILE A 55 21.35 -4.02 18.88
C ILE A 55 21.92 -3.17 17.73
N ASP A 56 23.13 -2.65 17.88
CA ASP A 56 23.76 -1.84 16.84
C ASP A 56 24.13 -2.65 15.61
N GLU A 57 24.54 -3.92 15.77
CA GLU A 57 24.75 -4.83 14.64
C GLU A 57 23.44 -5.14 13.90
N LEU A 58 22.34 -5.36 14.64
CA LEU A 58 21.02 -5.59 14.06
C LEU A 58 20.52 -4.38 13.26
N LYS A 59 20.71 -3.16 13.77
CA LYS A 59 20.36 -1.92 13.04
C LYS A 59 21.09 -1.82 11.72
N LYS A 60 22.41 -2.07 11.70
CA LYS A 60 23.22 -2.06 10.48
C LYS A 60 22.73 -3.09 9.46
N LYS A 61 22.37 -4.29 9.91
CA LYS A 61 21.81 -5.33 9.03
C LYS A 61 20.44 -4.94 8.47
N MET A 62 19.58 -4.31 9.27
CA MET A 62 18.28 -3.81 8.81
C MET A 62 18.42 -2.72 7.74
N GLU A 63 19.39 -1.82 7.89
CA GLU A 63 19.68 -0.77 6.90
C GLU A 63 20.07 -1.37 5.55
N ILE A 64 20.99 -2.34 5.54
CA ILE A 64 21.40 -3.07 4.32
C ILE A 64 20.20 -3.77 3.66
N ILE A 65 19.35 -4.43 4.44
CA ILE A 65 18.14 -5.09 3.91
C ILE A 65 17.20 -4.07 3.26
N THR A 66 17.05 -2.90 3.87
CA THR A 66 16.19 -1.82 3.35
C THR A 66 16.71 -1.33 1.99
N GLU A 67 18.02 -1.11 1.87
CA GLU A 67 18.64 -0.72 0.60
C GLU A 67 18.46 -1.77 -0.50
N GLU A 68 18.59 -3.06 -0.17
CA GLU A 68 18.39 -4.16 -1.13
C GLU A 68 16.93 -4.26 -1.59
N ILE A 69 15.96 -4.06 -0.69
CA ILE A 69 14.53 -3.99 -1.05
C ILE A 69 14.30 -2.85 -2.05
N ASP A 70 14.88 -1.68 -1.82
CA ASP A 70 14.75 -0.55 -2.74
C ASP A 70 15.40 -0.82 -4.10
N ARG A 71 16.55 -1.49 -4.13
CA ARG A 71 17.20 -1.93 -5.39
C ARG A 71 16.32 -2.91 -6.16
N ILE A 72 15.75 -3.92 -5.49
CA ILE A 72 14.86 -4.90 -6.09
C ILE A 72 13.62 -4.22 -6.67
N ASN A 73 13.00 -3.31 -5.91
CA ASN A 73 11.84 -2.54 -6.38
C ASN A 73 12.18 -1.71 -7.63
N ASN A 74 13.33 -1.05 -7.64
CA ASN A 74 13.80 -0.29 -8.80
C ASN A 74 14.06 -1.18 -10.02
N LEU A 75 14.65 -2.36 -9.82
CA LEU A 75 14.86 -3.34 -10.89
C LEU A 75 13.53 -3.89 -11.41
N LEU A 76 12.57 -4.19 -10.54
CA LEU A 76 11.20 -4.59 -10.92
C LEU A 76 10.51 -3.50 -11.74
N MET A 77 10.68 -2.22 -11.39
CA MET A 77 10.14 -1.10 -12.16
C MET A 77 10.76 -0.98 -13.56
N LYS A 78 12.06 -1.30 -13.70
CA LYS A 78 12.76 -1.34 -15.00
C LYS A 78 12.42 -2.58 -15.82
N LEU A 79 12.21 -3.72 -15.16
CA LEU A 79 11.92 -5.02 -15.79
C LEU A 79 10.46 -5.19 -16.18
N LYS A 80 9.53 -4.47 -15.53
CA LYS A 80 8.18 -4.28 -16.06
C LYS A 80 8.30 -3.55 -17.39
N GLN A 81 8.45 -4.32 -18.47
CA GLN A 81 8.33 -3.86 -19.84
C GLN A 81 7.07 -2.99 -19.93
N SER A 82 7.20 -1.82 -20.53
CA SER A 82 6.08 -0.93 -20.78
C SER A 82 5.10 -1.62 -21.74
N GLY A 83 4.08 -2.27 -21.20
CA GLY A 83 2.95 -2.78 -21.97
C GLY A 83 2.01 -1.64 -22.38
N THR A 84 1.02 -1.94 -23.21
CA THR A 84 -0.04 -0.98 -23.53
C THR A 84 -1.26 -1.25 -22.67
N VAL A 85 -1.90 -0.19 -22.18
CA VAL A 85 -3.23 -0.23 -21.58
C VAL A 85 -4.20 0.20 -22.68
N TYR A 86 -5.00 -0.74 -23.18
CA TYR A 86 -6.10 -0.44 -24.10
C TYR A 86 -7.37 -0.22 -23.31
N ILE A 87 -7.88 1.00 -23.37
CA ILE A 87 -9.13 1.40 -22.73
C ILE A 87 -10.21 1.46 -23.80
N TYR A 88 -11.25 0.66 -23.63
CA TYR A 88 -12.42 0.65 -24.49
C TYR A 88 -13.52 1.41 -23.79
N TRP A 89 -13.90 2.56 -24.35
CA TRP A 89 -14.90 3.43 -23.79
C TRP A 89 -16.16 3.39 -24.64
N ASP A 90 -17.20 2.81 -24.06
CA ASP A 90 -18.55 2.91 -24.57
C ASP A 90 -19.17 4.26 -24.16
N ILE A 91 -19.20 5.19 -25.12
CA ILE A 91 -19.67 6.56 -24.90
C ILE A 91 -21.18 6.59 -24.63
N GLU A 92 -21.94 5.59 -25.10
CA GLU A 92 -23.40 5.58 -24.90
C GLU A 92 -23.76 5.19 -23.47
N ASN A 93 -23.07 4.17 -22.96
CA ASN A 93 -23.22 3.71 -21.59
C ASN A 93 -22.64 4.71 -20.57
N MET A 94 -21.51 5.34 -20.89
CA MET A 94 -20.83 6.30 -20.03
C MET A 94 -20.58 7.63 -20.74
N PRO A 95 -21.63 8.45 -20.95
CA PRO A 95 -21.51 9.67 -21.74
C PRO A 95 -20.77 10.80 -21.02
N ILE A 96 -20.19 11.67 -21.83
CA ILE A 96 -19.69 12.98 -21.39
C ILE A 96 -20.91 13.87 -21.10
N LYS A 97 -21.09 14.25 -19.83
CA LYS A 97 -22.19 15.14 -19.43
C LYS A 97 -22.06 16.48 -20.16
N ARG A 98 -23.19 17.10 -20.53
CA ARG A 98 -23.22 18.36 -21.32
C ARG A 98 -22.43 19.51 -20.70
N SER A 99 -22.32 19.58 -19.38
CA SER A 99 -21.57 20.62 -18.65
C SER A 99 -20.11 20.26 -18.38
N LYS A 100 -19.63 19.12 -18.86
CA LYS A 100 -18.29 18.59 -18.59
C LYS A 100 -17.42 18.64 -19.83
N ASP A 101 -16.16 18.95 -19.58
CA ASP A 101 -15.15 19.06 -20.62
C ASP A 101 -14.50 17.70 -20.89
N ALA A 102 -14.55 17.23 -22.14
CA ALA A 102 -13.97 15.95 -22.55
C ALA A 102 -12.48 15.84 -22.19
N LYS A 103 -11.72 16.93 -22.36
CA LYS A 103 -10.29 16.99 -22.03
C LYS A 103 -10.03 16.73 -20.55
N LYS A 104 -10.86 17.30 -19.66
CA LYS A 104 -10.77 17.07 -18.22
C LYS A 104 -11.09 15.61 -17.86
N ILE A 105 -12.12 15.03 -18.46
CA ILE A 105 -12.48 13.62 -18.23
C ILE A 105 -11.33 12.71 -18.65
N VAL A 106 -10.76 12.92 -19.84
CA VAL A 106 -9.61 12.14 -20.31
C VAL A 106 -8.43 12.31 -19.37
N SER A 107 -8.08 13.53 -18.95
CA SER A 107 -7.02 13.77 -17.97
C SER A 107 -7.24 13.03 -16.65
N ASN A 108 -8.49 12.96 -16.18
CA ASN A 108 -8.84 12.21 -14.96
C ASN A 108 -8.67 10.71 -15.17
N ILE A 109 -9.09 10.17 -16.32
CA ILE A 109 -8.87 8.76 -16.68
C ILE A 109 -7.37 8.44 -16.66
N TYR A 110 -6.55 9.26 -17.34
CA TYR A 110 -5.09 9.09 -17.36
C TYR A 110 -4.51 9.08 -15.95
N SER A 111 -4.89 10.05 -15.11
CA SER A 111 -4.41 10.17 -13.73
C SER A 111 -4.73 8.92 -12.91
N GLU A 112 -5.98 8.44 -12.94
CA GLU A 112 -6.39 7.26 -12.18
C GLU A 112 -5.71 5.98 -12.69
N VAL A 113 -5.64 5.79 -14.01
CA VAL A 113 -5.02 4.60 -14.61
C VAL A 113 -3.52 4.57 -14.36
N LYS A 114 -2.83 5.72 -14.39
CA LYS A 114 -1.40 5.82 -14.11
C LYS A 114 -1.02 5.50 -12.67
N LYS A 115 -1.94 5.60 -11.70
CA LYS A 115 -1.64 5.15 -10.32
C LYS A 115 -1.30 3.67 -10.26
N LYS A 116 -1.91 2.85 -11.11
CA LYS A 116 -1.67 1.39 -11.18
C LYS A 116 -0.69 1.01 -12.30
N TYR A 117 -0.75 1.70 -13.43
CA TYR A 117 -0.01 1.37 -14.66
C TYR A 117 0.97 2.48 -15.06
N VAL A 118 1.85 2.85 -14.12
CA VAL A 118 2.73 4.04 -14.18
C VAL A 118 3.54 4.11 -15.48
N ASN A 119 4.15 3.00 -15.90
CA ASN A 119 5.09 2.97 -17.04
C ASN A 119 4.43 2.52 -18.35
N ASN A 120 3.12 2.26 -18.35
CA ASN A 120 2.42 1.75 -19.53
C ASN A 120 1.96 2.88 -20.45
N LYS A 121 2.01 2.66 -21.76
CA LYS A 121 1.35 3.54 -22.73
C LYS A 121 -0.16 3.36 -22.59
N ILE A 122 -0.94 4.43 -22.57
CA ILE A 122 -2.39 4.35 -22.51
C ILE A 122 -2.95 4.70 -23.89
N VAL A 123 -3.81 3.84 -24.41
CA VAL A 123 -4.55 4.04 -25.66
C VAL A 123 -6.03 3.98 -25.32
N ILE A 124 -6.78 5.05 -25.62
CA ILE A 124 -8.21 5.13 -25.33
C ILE A 124 -8.98 5.06 -26.64
N ASN A 125 -9.78 4.01 -26.81
CA ASN A 125 -10.66 3.75 -27.94
C ASN A 125 -12.09 4.12 -27.53
N CYS A 126 -12.64 5.19 -28.11
CA CYS A 126 -13.99 5.67 -27.84
C CYS A 126 -14.94 5.16 -28.91
N TYR A 127 -15.93 4.37 -28.53
CA TYR A 127 -16.97 3.83 -29.41
C TYR A 127 -18.24 4.63 -29.24
N PHE A 128 -18.81 5.10 -30.35
CA PHE A 128 -20.00 5.97 -30.32
C PHE A 128 -20.85 5.82 -31.58
N GLU A 129 -22.16 6.01 -31.44
CA GLU A 129 -23.07 6.17 -32.57
C GLU A 129 -23.25 7.64 -32.97
N LYS A 130 -24.07 7.87 -33.99
CA LYS A 130 -24.30 9.21 -34.54
C LYS A 130 -25.08 10.03 -33.51
N ASN A 131 -24.57 11.22 -33.19
CA ASN A 131 -25.12 12.16 -32.21
C ASN A 131 -24.94 11.77 -30.74
N SER A 132 -24.25 10.67 -30.42
CA SER A 132 -23.97 10.26 -29.02
C SER A 132 -22.91 11.17 -28.36
N ILE A 133 -22.16 11.92 -29.17
CA ILE A 133 -21.17 12.91 -28.75
C ILE A 133 -21.29 14.20 -29.58
N SER A 134 -21.06 15.35 -28.95
CA SER A 134 -21.01 16.63 -29.66
C SER A 134 -19.72 16.76 -30.48
N GLN A 135 -19.77 17.50 -31.58
CA GLN A 135 -18.58 17.75 -32.42
C GLN A 135 -17.44 18.43 -31.65
N GLU A 136 -17.77 19.34 -30.73
CA GLU A 136 -16.80 19.96 -29.83
C GLU A 136 -16.07 18.91 -28.97
N ASN A 137 -16.81 17.97 -28.35
CA ASN A 137 -16.21 16.93 -27.55
C ASN A 137 -15.43 15.91 -28.40
N MET A 138 -15.85 15.64 -29.64
CA MET A 138 -15.07 14.81 -30.57
C MET A 138 -13.69 15.43 -30.84
N ILE A 139 -13.64 16.72 -31.15
CA ILE A 139 -12.37 17.44 -31.39
C ILE A 139 -11.49 17.33 -30.15
N LYS A 140 -12.03 17.61 -28.97
CA LYS A 140 -11.26 17.55 -27.72
C LYS A 140 -10.76 16.15 -27.37
N LEU A 141 -11.55 15.10 -27.62
CA LEU A 141 -11.11 13.72 -27.44
C LEU A 141 -9.95 13.39 -28.39
N ASN A 142 -10.07 13.80 -29.66
CA ASN A 142 -9.01 13.61 -30.66
C ASN A 142 -7.73 14.37 -30.28
N ASP A 143 -7.85 15.61 -29.82
CA ASP A 143 -6.72 16.43 -29.32
C ASP A 143 -6.03 15.79 -28.09
N CYS A 144 -6.75 14.97 -27.33
CA CYS A 144 -6.18 14.20 -26.21
C CYS A 144 -5.58 12.85 -26.65
N GLY A 145 -5.56 12.55 -27.95
CA GLY A 145 -5.05 11.29 -28.50
C GLY A 145 -6.00 10.10 -28.35
N CYS A 146 -7.29 10.32 -28.07
CA CYS A 146 -8.28 9.24 -28.09
C CYS A 146 -8.59 8.82 -29.54
N GLN A 147 -8.69 7.52 -29.77
CA GLN A 147 -9.13 6.96 -31.04
C GLN A 147 -10.65 6.96 -31.11
N LEU A 148 -11.21 7.61 -32.12
CA LEU A 148 -12.65 7.77 -32.29
C LEU A 148 -13.19 6.71 -33.26
N ASN A 149 -13.92 5.75 -32.74
CA ASN A 149 -14.52 4.63 -33.48
C ASN A 149 -16.02 4.85 -33.65
N TYR A 150 -16.41 5.33 -34.84
CA TYR A 150 -17.82 5.47 -35.19
C TYR A 150 -18.45 4.10 -35.48
N VAL A 151 -19.51 3.76 -34.74
CA VAL A 151 -20.26 2.51 -34.92
C VAL A 151 -21.64 2.82 -35.51
N PRO A 152 -21.84 2.68 -36.84
CA PRO A 152 -23.12 2.99 -37.46
C PRO A 152 -24.18 1.95 -37.10
N ASN A 153 -25.29 2.37 -36.49
CA ASN A 153 -26.40 1.48 -36.12
C ASN A 153 -27.73 1.83 -36.83
N PRO A 154 -27.80 1.69 -38.17
CA PRO A 154 -28.98 2.08 -38.96
C PRO A 154 -30.24 1.29 -38.61
N SER A 155 -30.10 0.08 -38.07
CA SER A 155 -31.20 -0.80 -37.68
C SER A 155 -31.57 -0.72 -36.19
N LYS A 156 -30.95 0.20 -35.42
CA LYS A 156 -31.12 0.33 -33.96
C LYS A 156 -31.02 -1.00 -33.20
N LYS A 157 -30.09 -1.86 -33.63
CA LYS A 157 -29.80 -3.10 -32.92
C LYS A 157 -29.10 -2.75 -31.61
N LYS A 158 -29.68 -3.15 -30.49
CA LYS A 158 -29.23 -2.74 -29.15
C LYS A 158 -27.75 -3.06 -28.86
N GLU A 159 -27.19 -4.09 -29.47
CA GLU A 159 -25.88 -4.67 -29.10
C GLU A 159 -24.76 -4.37 -30.11
N ARG A 160 -24.95 -3.40 -31.03
CA ARG A 160 -23.99 -3.23 -32.12
C ARG A 160 -22.64 -2.69 -31.65
N ALA A 161 -22.63 -1.71 -30.75
CA ALA A 161 -21.41 -1.19 -30.15
C ALA A 161 -20.70 -2.28 -29.33
N ASP A 162 -21.46 -3.05 -28.55
CA ASP A 162 -20.93 -4.14 -27.72
C ASP A 162 -20.19 -5.18 -28.55
N MET A 163 -20.78 -5.63 -29.66
CA MET A 163 -20.13 -6.59 -30.56
C MET A 163 -18.80 -6.08 -31.12
N VAL A 164 -18.71 -4.79 -31.45
CA VAL A 164 -17.47 -4.19 -31.96
C VAL A 164 -16.42 -4.12 -30.85
N ILE A 165 -16.80 -3.64 -29.67
CA ILE A 165 -15.90 -3.58 -28.50
C ILE A 165 -15.39 -4.98 -28.14
N ILE A 166 -16.28 -5.98 -28.10
CA ILE A 166 -15.94 -7.37 -27.81
C ILE A 166 -14.99 -7.93 -28.86
N ARG A 167 -15.22 -7.68 -30.16
CA ARG A 167 -14.30 -8.11 -31.21
C ARG A 167 -12.91 -7.51 -30.97
N ASP A 168 -12.85 -6.22 -30.69
CA ASP A 168 -11.60 -5.50 -30.53
C ASP A 168 -10.88 -5.85 -29.20
N PHE A 169 -11.57 -6.42 -28.20
CA PHE A 169 -10.95 -7.03 -27.03
C PHE A 169 -10.05 -8.23 -27.38
N PHE A 170 -10.50 -9.06 -28.33
CA PHE A 170 -9.83 -10.33 -28.65
C PHE A 170 -8.79 -10.21 -29.77
N ASP A 171 -8.77 -9.08 -30.48
CA ASP A 171 -7.80 -8.77 -31.54
C ASP A 171 -6.45 -8.24 -31.00
N ILE A 172 -6.29 -8.20 -29.68
CA ILE A 172 -5.06 -7.73 -29.02
C ILE A 172 -3.98 -8.82 -29.08
N GLU A 173 -2.87 -8.54 -29.76
CA GLU A 173 -1.81 -9.52 -30.07
C GLU A 173 -0.76 -9.72 -28.95
N SER A 174 -0.71 -8.88 -27.91
CA SER A 174 0.41 -8.84 -26.94
C SER A 174 -0.05 -8.77 -25.46
N PRO A 175 0.85 -8.89 -24.45
CA PRO A 175 0.47 -8.84 -23.03
C PRO A 175 0.10 -7.41 -22.64
N ASP A 176 -1.11 -7.03 -23.01
CA ASP A 176 -1.66 -5.70 -22.84
C ASP A 176 -2.76 -5.73 -21.81
N ILE A 177 -2.85 -4.65 -21.03
CA ILE A 177 -3.87 -4.47 -20.00
C ILE A 177 -5.14 -3.97 -20.68
N VAL A 178 -6.30 -4.53 -20.32
CA VAL A 178 -7.59 -4.11 -20.86
C VAL A 178 -8.41 -3.36 -19.81
N GLY A 179 -8.74 -2.11 -20.13
CA GLY A 179 -9.69 -1.30 -19.38
C GLY A 179 -11.01 -1.19 -20.13
N LEU A 180 -12.14 -1.33 -19.43
CA LEU A 180 -13.47 -1.07 -20.00
C LEU A 180 -14.14 0.09 -19.27
N ILE A 181 -14.65 1.09 -20.00
CA ILE A 181 -15.54 2.12 -19.47
C ILE A 181 -16.95 1.84 -19.99
N SER A 182 -17.79 1.21 -19.16
CA SER A 182 -19.18 0.89 -19.48
C SER A 182 -20.01 0.61 -18.22
N SER A 183 -21.32 0.86 -18.25
CA SER A 183 -22.28 0.38 -17.25
C SER A 183 -22.82 -1.01 -17.55
N ASP A 184 -22.65 -1.51 -18.77
CA ASP A 184 -23.34 -2.72 -19.20
C ASP A 184 -22.70 -3.97 -18.57
N GLY A 185 -23.49 -4.80 -17.90
CA GLY A 185 -23.02 -6.03 -17.29
C GLY A 185 -22.65 -7.12 -18.31
N ASP A 186 -23.11 -7.00 -19.55
CA ASP A 186 -22.95 -8.05 -20.57
C ASP A 186 -21.49 -8.22 -21.03
N PHE A 187 -20.61 -7.26 -20.72
CA PHE A 187 -19.17 -7.38 -20.96
C PHE A 187 -18.44 -8.28 -19.94
N VAL A 188 -19.01 -8.52 -18.76
CA VAL A 188 -18.36 -9.25 -17.65
C VAL A 188 -17.85 -10.64 -18.08
N PRO A 189 -18.63 -11.49 -18.79
CA PRO A 189 -18.15 -12.79 -19.26
C PRO A 189 -16.91 -12.69 -20.17
N TYR A 190 -16.79 -11.61 -20.96
CA TYR A 190 -15.67 -11.42 -21.88
C TYR A 190 -14.42 -10.92 -21.15
N LEU A 191 -14.57 -10.02 -20.18
CA LEU A 191 -13.46 -9.62 -19.32
C LEU A 191 -12.91 -10.79 -18.49
N LYS A 192 -13.78 -11.70 -18.03
CA LYS A 192 -13.33 -12.96 -17.40
C LYS A 192 -12.51 -13.81 -18.36
N LYS A 193 -12.97 -14.00 -19.61
CA LYS A 193 -12.20 -14.75 -20.62
C LYS A 193 -10.82 -14.14 -20.88
N LEU A 194 -10.69 -12.82 -20.89
CA LEU A 194 -9.38 -12.15 -21.01
C LEU A 194 -8.52 -12.45 -19.78
N LYS A 195 -9.07 -12.34 -18.57
CA LYS A 195 -8.39 -12.66 -17.33
C LYS A 195 -7.91 -14.12 -17.28
N ASP A 196 -8.73 -15.05 -17.75
CA ASP A 196 -8.39 -16.48 -17.87
C ASP A 196 -7.23 -16.73 -18.86
N ARG A 197 -7.02 -15.83 -19.83
CA ARG A 197 -5.86 -15.83 -20.74
C ARG A 197 -4.61 -15.18 -20.13
N GLY A 198 -4.68 -14.72 -18.87
CA GLY A 198 -3.59 -14.04 -18.17
C GLY A 198 -3.48 -12.55 -18.49
N ILE A 199 -4.49 -11.95 -19.13
CA ILE A 199 -4.55 -10.52 -19.39
C ILE A 199 -5.05 -9.79 -18.14
N ASP A 200 -4.36 -8.73 -17.74
CA ASP A 200 -4.78 -7.90 -16.61
C ASP A 200 -5.95 -7.01 -17.04
N VAL A 201 -7.04 -6.99 -16.27
CA VAL A 201 -8.29 -6.30 -16.63
C VAL A 201 -8.78 -5.37 -15.52
N PHE A 202 -9.37 -4.23 -15.89
CA PHE A 202 -10.06 -3.35 -14.96
C PHE A 202 -11.30 -2.73 -15.60
N ALA A 203 -12.21 -2.22 -14.77
CA ALA A 203 -13.40 -1.52 -15.24
C ALA A 203 -13.51 -0.12 -14.62
N ILE A 204 -13.95 0.84 -15.44
CA ILE A 204 -14.36 2.15 -14.99
C ILE A 204 -15.88 2.22 -15.09
N THR A 205 -16.56 2.09 -13.96
CA THR A 205 -18.01 1.94 -13.95
C THR A 205 -18.64 2.38 -12.63
N ASN A 206 -19.94 2.65 -12.65
CA ASN A 206 -20.75 2.75 -11.43
C ASN A 206 -21.58 1.48 -11.19
N ASN A 207 -21.51 0.48 -12.09
CA ASN A 207 -22.24 -0.76 -11.94
C ASN A 207 -21.52 -1.69 -10.96
N ILE A 208 -22.12 -1.87 -9.78
CA ILE A 208 -21.58 -2.69 -8.69
C ILE A 208 -21.41 -4.17 -9.06
N ARG A 209 -22.16 -4.68 -10.06
CA ARG A 209 -22.08 -6.09 -10.49
C ARG A 209 -20.70 -6.46 -11.02
N TYR A 210 -19.96 -5.50 -11.56
CA TYR A 210 -18.56 -5.73 -11.95
C TYR A 210 -17.71 -6.17 -10.76
N GLY A 211 -18.02 -5.69 -9.55
CA GLY A 211 -17.24 -5.95 -8.33
C GLY A 211 -17.34 -7.38 -7.83
N GLU A 212 -18.34 -8.13 -8.29
CA GLU A 212 -18.48 -9.56 -8.00
C GLU A 212 -17.44 -10.40 -8.76
N PHE A 213 -16.79 -9.84 -9.79
CA PHE A 213 -15.98 -10.59 -10.74
C PHE A 213 -14.62 -9.98 -11.05
N ILE A 214 -14.50 -8.65 -10.94
CA ILE A 214 -13.29 -7.89 -11.20
C ILE A 214 -12.99 -7.08 -9.94
N SER A 215 -11.81 -7.30 -9.37
CA SER A 215 -11.33 -6.61 -8.17
C SER A 215 -11.00 -5.14 -8.43
N ASP A 216 -10.62 -4.82 -9.66
CA ASP A 216 -10.10 -3.52 -10.04
C ASP A 216 -11.18 -2.66 -10.71
N ILE A 217 -11.87 -1.89 -9.87
CA ILE A 217 -12.94 -0.98 -10.30
C ILE A 217 -12.61 0.45 -9.92
N ILE A 218 -12.64 1.31 -10.93
CA ILE A 218 -12.58 2.77 -10.76
C ILE A 218 -14.00 3.30 -10.91
N LYS A 219 -14.50 4.02 -9.91
CA LYS A 219 -15.87 4.55 -9.98
C LYS A 219 -15.96 5.64 -11.05
N TRP A 220 -16.87 5.49 -12.02
CA TRP A 220 -17.06 6.54 -13.04
C TRP A 220 -17.43 7.89 -12.42
N SER A 221 -18.16 7.89 -11.30
CA SER A 221 -18.52 9.10 -10.57
C SER A 221 -17.33 9.88 -10.02
N SER A 222 -16.17 9.25 -9.75
CA SER A 222 -14.97 10.00 -9.33
C SER A 222 -14.29 10.69 -10.52
N ILE A 223 -14.32 10.08 -11.69
CA ILE A 223 -13.74 10.62 -12.93
C ILE A 223 -14.58 11.75 -13.53
N ASN A 224 -15.90 11.57 -13.52
CA ASN A 224 -16.88 12.49 -14.13
C ASN A 224 -17.61 13.35 -13.08
N SER A 225 -16.89 13.67 -11.99
CA SER A 225 -17.33 14.54 -10.89
C SER A 225 -17.29 16.01 -11.26
#